data_AF-A0A8J4ECC3-F1
#
_entry.id   AF-A0A8J4ECC3-F1
#
_cell.length_a   1.000
_cell.length_b   1.000
_cell.length_c   1.000
_cell.angle_alpha   90.00
_cell.angle_beta   90.00
_cell.angle_gamma   90.00
#
_symmetry.space_group_name_H-M   'P 1'
#
loop_
_entity.id
_entity.type
_entity.pdbx_description
1 polymer ?
#
loop_
_entity_poly.entity_id
_entity_poly.type
_entity_poly.pdbx_seq_one_letter_code
_entity_poly.pdbx_strand_id
1 'polypeptide(L)'
;MTGAALGAVIGSQPATARITATVNSPGANLNVRTGPARWYPRVGRLTHGTPVNPTCQEKGEYVAGSERDTDLWDRLPDGTYIHDGHVKRSGSLPMCAAASTAPHIEWTHPLPGFKVQGGFRTPQRPTHRGVDLMSFKGTPIHAAAQGTIVEVVCNIQPGGSCDVDGTPQSRGCGWYVKIAHPGKVATLYCHMIAKPPVVAGQKVKAGQVIGYIGSSGRSSFPHLHYEVHVNAPPTSDAAAVDPIQFMGTVGAPMPRA
;
A
#
# COMPACT_ATOMS: atom_id res chain seq x y z
N MET A 1 6.45 -70.19 4.54
CA MET A 1 6.85 -68.81 4.22
C MET A 1 5.78 -68.22 3.30
N THR A 2 4.85 -67.48 3.89
CA THR A 2 3.69 -66.87 3.21
C THR A 2 4.04 -65.43 2.85
N GLY A 3 4.15 -65.12 1.55
CA GLY A 3 4.30 -63.75 1.06
C GLY A 3 2.94 -63.18 0.66
N ALA A 4 2.45 -62.20 1.41
CA ALA A 4 1.24 -61.44 1.07
C ALA A 4 1.62 -60.29 0.12
N ALA A 5 1.03 -60.28 -1.07
CA ALA A 5 1.09 -59.15 -2.00
C ALA A 5 0.10 -58.07 -1.55
N LEU A 6 0.61 -56.90 -1.17
CA LEU A 6 -0.19 -55.70 -0.90
C LEU A 6 -0.68 -55.11 -2.23
N GLY A 7 -1.98 -55.27 -2.51
CA GLY A 7 -2.66 -54.57 -3.59
C GLY A 7 -2.83 -53.10 -3.23
N ALA A 8 -2.23 -52.20 -4.01
CA ALA A 8 -2.46 -50.77 -3.90
C ALA A 8 -3.85 -50.43 -4.46
N VAL A 9 -4.77 -50.04 -3.58
CA VAL A 9 -6.06 -49.48 -3.96
C VAL A 9 -5.81 -48.07 -4.51
N ILE A 10 -5.91 -47.93 -5.84
CA ILE A 10 -5.93 -46.62 -6.48
C ILE A 10 -7.30 -46.01 -6.18
N GLY A 11 -7.38 -45.21 -5.11
CA GLY A 11 -8.56 -44.40 -4.82
C GLY A 11 -8.75 -43.37 -5.94
N SER A 12 -9.80 -43.54 -6.75
CA SER A 12 -10.24 -42.52 -7.68
C SER A 12 -10.67 -41.28 -6.91
N GLN A 13 -9.93 -40.17 -7.04
CA GLN A 13 -10.37 -38.89 -6.49
C GLN A 13 -11.68 -38.47 -7.19
N PRO A 14 -12.70 -38.02 -6.46
CA PRO A 14 -13.92 -37.50 -7.08
C PRO A 14 -13.55 -36.28 -7.93
N ALA A 15 -14.00 -36.26 -9.18
CA ALA A 15 -13.90 -35.07 -10.02
C ALA A 15 -14.65 -33.94 -9.32
N THR A 16 -13.93 -32.96 -8.77
CA THR A 16 -14.52 -31.71 -8.28
C THR A 16 -15.37 -31.12 -9.41
N ALA A 17 -16.67 -30.94 -9.15
CA ALA A 17 -17.58 -30.30 -10.08
C ALA A 17 -16.95 -29.00 -10.58
N ARG A 18 -16.77 -28.87 -11.90
CA ARG A 18 -16.15 -27.67 -12.49
C ARG A 18 -17.10 -26.49 -12.26
N ILE A 19 -16.66 -25.53 -11.45
CA ILE A 19 -17.36 -24.25 -11.30
C ILE A 19 -17.36 -23.57 -12.67
N THR A 20 -18.54 -23.20 -13.16
CA THR A 20 -18.65 -22.37 -14.35
C THR A 20 -18.63 -20.92 -13.92
N ALA A 21 -17.77 -20.11 -14.51
CA ALA A 21 -17.69 -18.68 -14.25
C ALA A 21 -17.67 -17.89 -15.57
N THR A 22 -18.44 -16.80 -15.62
CA THR A 22 -18.52 -15.90 -16.78
C THR A 22 -18.46 -14.45 -16.32
N VAL A 23 -17.83 -13.61 -17.13
CA VAL A 23 -17.82 -12.16 -16.89
C VAL A 23 -19.23 -11.63 -17.03
N ASN A 24 -19.77 -11.06 -15.96
CA ASN A 24 -20.97 -10.24 -16.00
C ASN A 24 -20.59 -8.78 -15.76
N SER A 25 -20.31 -8.04 -16.83
CA SER A 25 -20.06 -6.58 -16.80
C SER A 25 -20.85 -5.87 -17.91
N PRO A 26 -22.18 -5.70 -17.77
CA PRO A 26 -22.99 -5.06 -18.80
C PRO A 26 -22.51 -3.60 -18.99
N GLY A 27 -22.29 -3.19 -20.23
CA GLY A 27 -21.93 -1.80 -20.56
C GLY A 27 -20.44 -1.43 -20.43
N ALA A 28 -19.57 -2.33 -19.96
CA ALA A 28 -18.12 -2.10 -19.97
C ALA A 28 -17.30 -3.40 -19.96
N ASN A 29 -16.04 -3.33 -20.41
CA ASN A 29 -15.12 -4.45 -20.30
C ASN A 29 -14.56 -4.58 -18.87
N LEU A 30 -14.51 -5.81 -18.36
CA LEU A 30 -13.85 -6.13 -17.09
C LEU A 30 -12.33 -6.08 -17.28
N ASN A 31 -11.63 -5.33 -16.43
CA ASN A 31 -10.17 -5.21 -16.50
C ASN A 31 -9.49 -6.41 -15.84
N VAL A 32 -8.50 -6.98 -16.53
CA VAL A 32 -7.57 -7.98 -15.99
C VAL A 32 -6.35 -7.26 -15.46
N ARG A 33 -5.95 -7.57 -14.23
CA ARG A 33 -4.93 -6.82 -13.49
C ARG A 33 -3.86 -7.73 -12.90
N THR A 34 -2.71 -7.15 -12.60
CA THR A 34 -1.60 -7.89 -11.94
C THR A 34 -1.80 -8.08 -10.44
N GLY A 35 -2.93 -7.66 -9.87
CA GLY A 35 -3.20 -7.76 -8.42
C GLY A 35 -4.65 -7.39 -8.07
N PRO A 36 -5.07 -7.64 -6.82
CA PRO A 36 -6.45 -7.56 -6.38
C PRO A 36 -6.91 -6.12 -6.04
N ALA A 37 -6.68 -5.16 -6.95
CA ALA A 37 -7.16 -3.79 -6.81
C ALA A 37 -7.12 -3.01 -8.13
N ARG A 38 -7.91 -1.94 -8.27
CA ARG A 38 -7.99 -1.13 -9.50
C ARG A 38 -6.73 -0.30 -9.78
N TRP A 39 -5.86 -0.10 -8.80
CA TRP A 39 -4.56 0.57 -8.98
C TRP A 39 -3.46 -0.36 -9.52
N TYR A 40 -3.64 -1.69 -9.46
CA TYR A 40 -2.70 -2.58 -10.12
C TYR A 40 -2.75 -2.42 -11.66
N PRO A 41 -1.58 -2.49 -12.33
CA PRO A 41 -1.49 -2.44 -13.78
C PRO A 41 -2.53 -3.31 -14.47
N ARG A 42 -3.23 -2.73 -15.45
CA ARG A 42 -4.13 -3.46 -16.34
C ARG A 42 -3.30 -4.15 -17.42
N VAL A 43 -3.41 -5.47 -17.46
CA VAL A 43 -2.73 -6.32 -18.45
C VAL A 43 -3.67 -6.89 -19.50
N GLY A 44 -4.98 -6.74 -19.29
CA GLY A 44 -5.98 -7.21 -20.25
C GLY A 44 -7.37 -6.66 -19.99
N ARG A 45 -8.30 -7.07 -20.85
CA ARG A 45 -9.73 -6.77 -20.75
C ARG A 45 -10.53 -7.96 -21.23
N LEU A 46 -11.65 -8.22 -20.57
CA LEU A 46 -12.60 -9.26 -20.94
C LEU A 46 -13.96 -8.60 -21.21
N THR A 47 -14.63 -9.04 -22.27
CA THR A 47 -15.97 -8.57 -22.61
C THR A 47 -17.03 -9.29 -21.76
N HIS A 48 -18.21 -8.69 -21.62
CA HIS A 48 -19.36 -9.37 -21.02
C HIS A 48 -19.62 -10.72 -21.70
N GLY A 49 -19.96 -11.74 -20.91
CA GLY A 49 -20.19 -13.11 -21.37
C GLY A 49 -18.91 -13.95 -21.56
N THR A 50 -17.71 -13.37 -21.44
CA THR A 50 -16.46 -14.11 -21.58
C THR A 50 -16.35 -15.20 -20.52
N PRO A 51 -16.16 -16.47 -20.89
CA PRO A 51 -15.88 -17.54 -19.94
C PRO A 51 -14.54 -17.30 -19.23
N VAL A 52 -14.50 -17.51 -17.92
CA VAL A 52 -13.29 -17.40 -17.10
C VAL A 52 -13.14 -18.63 -16.23
N ASN A 53 -11.89 -18.99 -15.93
CA ASN A 53 -11.56 -20.15 -15.10
C ASN A 53 -10.78 -19.72 -13.85
N PRO A 54 -11.42 -18.99 -12.92
CA PRO A 54 -10.76 -18.55 -11.70
C PRO A 54 -10.38 -19.75 -10.82
N THR A 55 -9.21 -19.65 -10.19
CA THR A 55 -8.62 -20.73 -9.40
C THR A 55 -8.96 -20.62 -7.92
N CYS A 56 -9.02 -19.38 -7.41
CA CYS A 56 -9.26 -19.06 -6.01
C CYS A 56 -9.57 -17.56 -5.85
N GLN A 57 -10.00 -17.15 -4.65
CA GLN A 57 -10.31 -15.75 -4.33
C GLN A 57 -9.30 -15.14 -3.35
N GLU A 58 -9.04 -13.84 -3.50
CA GLU A 58 -8.18 -13.06 -2.63
C GLU A 58 -8.90 -11.78 -2.18
N LYS A 59 -8.67 -11.34 -0.94
CA LYS A 59 -9.16 -10.02 -0.48
C LYS A 59 -8.34 -8.90 -1.10
N GLY A 60 -9.01 -7.80 -1.44
CA GLY A 60 -8.42 -6.69 -2.15
C GLY A 60 -9.21 -5.38 -1.98
N GLU A 61 -9.11 -4.50 -2.98
CA GLU A 61 -9.92 -3.28 -3.00
C GLU A 61 -11.42 -3.64 -3.05
N TYR A 62 -12.21 -3.04 -2.15
CA TYR A 62 -13.65 -3.07 -2.23
C TYR A 62 -14.13 -2.27 -3.44
N VAL A 63 -14.86 -2.93 -4.34
CA VAL A 63 -15.40 -2.33 -5.55
C VAL A 63 -16.86 -2.74 -5.69
N ALA A 64 -17.71 -1.78 -6.08
CA ALA A 64 -19.10 -2.06 -6.42
C ALA A 64 -19.17 -2.79 -7.77
N GLY A 65 -19.91 -3.89 -7.82
CA GLY A 65 -19.91 -4.83 -8.94
C GLY A 65 -21.31 -5.06 -9.51
N SER A 66 -21.39 -5.47 -10.77
CA SER A 66 -22.67 -5.77 -11.43
C SER A 66 -23.33 -7.07 -10.97
N GLU A 67 -22.58 -7.96 -10.32
CA GLU A 67 -23.11 -9.15 -9.65
C GLU A 67 -23.29 -8.94 -8.15
N ARG A 68 -22.30 -8.27 -7.52
CA ARG A 68 -22.27 -8.01 -6.09
C ARG A 68 -21.19 -6.97 -5.77
N ASP A 69 -21.40 -6.23 -4.69
CA ASP A 69 -20.37 -5.36 -4.13
C ASP A 69 -19.50 -6.17 -3.16
N THR A 70 -18.19 -6.17 -3.39
CA THR A 70 -17.28 -7.07 -2.65
C THR A 70 -15.84 -6.58 -2.66
N ASP A 71 -15.08 -7.00 -1.65
CA ASP A 71 -13.62 -6.89 -1.57
C ASP A 71 -12.90 -8.11 -2.15
N LEU A 72 -13.63 -9.05 -2.76
CA LEU A 72 -13.06 -10.25 -3.35
C LEU A 72 -12.59 -10.04 -4.80
N TRP A 73 -11.44 -10.63 -5.11
CA TRP A 73 -10.85 -10.67 -6.43
C TRP A 73 -10.53 -12.12 -6.80
N ASP A 74 -10.91 -12.52 -8.00
CA ASP A 74 -10.69 -13.86 -8.53
C ASP A 74 -9.31 -13.94 -9.19
N ARG A 75 -8.49 -14.88 -8.73
CA ARG A 75 -7.16 -15.14 -9.29
C ARG A 75 -7.26 -16.15 -10.43
N LEU A 76 -6.80 -15.75 -11.61
CA LEU A 76 -6.75 -16.59 -12.82
C LEU A 76 -5.52 -17.52 -12.80
N PRO A 77 -5.49 -18.58 -13.63
CA PRO A 77 -4.39 -19.55 -13.64
C PRO A 77 -3.03 -18.95 -13.99
N ASP A 78 -3.02 -17.86 -14.77
CA ASP A 78 -1.81 -17.12 -15.16
C ASP A 78 -1.31 -16.15 -14.07
N GLY A 79 -1.97 -16.13 -12.90
CA GLY A 79 -1.62 -15.26 -11.77
C GLY A 79 -2.15 -13.84 -11.89
N THR A 80 -2.98 -13.54 -12.89
CA THR A 80 -3.69 -12.26 -12.98
C THR A 80 -5.01 -12.29 -12.22
N TYR A 81 -5.64 -11.12 -12.09
CA TYR A 81 -6.82 -10.91 -11.26
C TYR A 81 -7.94 -10.21 -12.02
N ILE A 82 -9.16 -10.61 -11.73
CA ILE A 82 -10.40 -9.91 -12.09
C ILE A 82 -11.23 -9.68 -10.83
N HIS A 83 -12.07 -8.66 -10.79
CA HIS A 83 -12.90 -8.38 -9.61
C HIS A 83 -14.10 -9.34 -9.56
N ASP A 84 -14.30 -10.04 -8.44
CA ASP A 84 -15.37 -11.06 -8.26
C ASP A 84 -16.77 -10.43 -8.40
N GLY A 85 -16.90 -9.13 -8.07
CA GLY A 85 -18.15 -8.39 -8.24
C GLY A 85 -18.65 -8.29 -9.67
N HIS A 86 -17.84 -8.65 -10.66
CA HIS A 86 -18.22 -8.70 -12.07
C HIS A 86 -18.16 -10.13 -12.66
N VAL A 87 -18.21 -11.16 -11.81
CA VAL A 87 -18.14 -12.57 -12.23
C VAL A 87 -19.37 -13.32 -11.74
N LYS A 88 -20.15 -13.88 -12.69
CA LYS A 88 -21.27 -14.77 -12.40
C LYS A 88 -20.76 -16.20 -12.31
N ARG A 89 -21.10 -16.93 -11.24
CA ARG A 89 -20.56 -18.27 -10.98
C ARG A 89 -21.58 -19.23 -10.35
N SER A 90 -21.41 -20.53 -10.62
CA SER A 90 -22.34 -21.60 -10.18
C SER A 90 -22.05 -22.21 -8.80
N GLY A 91 -20.97 -21.79 -8.14
CA GLY A 91 -20.56 -22.29 -6.82
C GLY A 91 -19.54 -21.39 -6.15
N SER A 92 -19.09 -21.74 -4.94
CA SER A 92 -18.06 -21.00 -4.19
C SER A 92 -16.66 -21.43 -4.61
N LEU A 93 -15.72 -20.48 -4.56
CA LEU A 93 -14.31 -20.69 -4.86
C LEU A 93 -13.58 -20.72 -3.51
N PRO A 94 -12.53 -21.53 -3.35
CA PRO A 94 -11.71 -21.45 -2.16
C PRO A 94 -10.98 -20.10 -2.12
N MET A 95 -10.66 -19.62 -0.92
CA MET A 95 -9.65 -18.57 -0.78
C MET A 95 -8.32 -19.11 -1.31
N CYS A 96 -7.53 -18.25 -1.95
CA CYS A 96 -6.20 -18.62 -2.41
C CYS A 96 -5.40 -19.11 -1.21
N ALA A 97 -4.91 -20.35 -1.28
CA ALA A 97 -3.87 -20.80 -0.37
C ALA A 97 -2.78 -19.74 -0.43
N ALA A 98 -2.37 -19.21 0.73
CA ALA A 98 -1.41 -18.11 0.80
C ALA A 98 -0.20 -18.49 -0.04
N ALA A 99 -0.15 -17.97 -1.27
CA ALA A 99 0.98 -18.13 -2.15
C ALA A 99 2.05 -17.22 -1.58
N SER A 100 2.84 -17.75 -0.66
CA SER A 100 4.08 -17.08 -0.28
C SER A 100 4.94 -17.01 -1.54
N THR A 101 5.21 -15.79 -2.01
CA THR A 101 6.45 -15.32 -2.70
C THR A 101 6.28 -14.07 -3.59
N ALA A 102 5.10 -13.45 -3.69
CA ALA A 102 5.12 -11.99 -3.82
C ALA A 102 5.33 -11.45 -2.40
N PRO A 103 6.36 -10.64 -2.11
CA PRO A 103 6.47 -10.05 -0.79
C PRO A 103 5.24 -9.18 -0.60
N HIS A 104 4.29 -9.65 0.22
CA HIS A 104 3.30 -8.77 0.81
C HIS A 104 4.13 -7.71 1.53
N ILE A 105 4.12 -6.49 1.00
CA ILE A 105 4.85 -5.39 1.60
C ILE A 105 4.19 -5.17 2.95
N GLU A 106 4.91 -5.42 4.03
CA GLU A 106 4.38 -5.13 5.36
C GLU A 106 4.33 -3.61 5.50
N TRP A 107 3.14 -3.09 5.78
CA TRP A 107 2.94 -1.69 6.10
C TRP A 107 2.65 -1.56 7.59
N THR A 108 3.24 -0.55 8.22
CA THR A 108 3.03 -0.22 9.62
C THR A 108 2.84 1.28 9.79
N HIS A 109 2.26 1.67 10.92
CA HIS A 109 2.06 3.06 11.25
C HIS A 109 3.42 3.76 11.47
N PRO A 110 3.72 4.88 10.79
CA PRO A 110 5.04 5.52 10.86
C PRO A 110 5.32 6.17 12.22
N LEU A 111 4.28 6.41 13.01
CA LEU A 111 4.35 7.00 14.34
C LEU A 111 3.35 6.31 15.31
N PRO A 112 3.60 5.05 15.71
CA PRO A 112 2.62 4.25 16.47
C PRO A 112 2.14 4.95 17.75
N GLY A 113 0.84 4.85 18.03
CA GLY A 113 0.21 5.48 19.21
C GLY A 113 -0.22 6.94 19.03
N PHE A 114 0.10 7.58 17.90
CA PHE A 114 -0.30 8.95 17.59
C PHE A 114 -1.35 8.99 16.48
N LYS A 115 -2.23 10.00 16.54
CA LYS A 115 -3.34 10.20 15.60
C LYS A 115 -3.06 11.34 14.64
N VAL A 116 -3.68 11.29 13.46
CA VAL A 116 -3.64 12.38 12.49
C VAL A 116 -4.44 13.58 12.99
N GLN A 117 -3.83 14.76 12.93
CA GLN A 117 -4.45 16.04 13.30
C GLN A 117 -4.49 17.01 12.12
N GLY A 118 -3.48 17.01 11.24
CA GLY A 118 -3.51 17.75 9.97
C GLY A 118 -3.90 16.84 8.81
N GLY A 119 -5.00 17.12 8.13
CA GLY A 119 -5.50 16.28 7.03
C GLY A 119 -4.90 16.61 5.66
N PHE A 120 -4.91 15.64 4.75
CA PHE A 120 -4.54 15.82 3.35
C PHE A 120 -5.53 16.74 2.64
N ARG A 121 -5.02 17.77 1.95
CA ARG A 121 -5.78 18.74 1.13
C ARG A 121 -7.13 19.18 1.73
N THR A 122 -7.14 19.54 3.01
CA THR A 122 -8.36 20.08 3.65
C THR A 122 -8.78 21.41 3.01
N PRO A 123 -10.03 21.87 3.19
CA PRO A 123 -10.47 23.17 2.66
C PRO A 123 -9.57 24.33 3.07
N GLN A 124 -9.01 24.31 4.29
CA GLN A 124 -8.11 25.34 4.81
C GLN A 124 -6.66 25.19 4.31
N ARG A 125 -6.26 23.99 3.86
CA ARG A 125 -4.91 23.68 3.38
C ARG A 125 -4.96 22.85 2.08
N PRO A 126 -5.51 23.40 0.99
CA PRO A 126 -5.79 22.64 -0.24
C PRO A 126 -4.52 22.10 -0.94
N THR A 127 -3.35 22.65 -0.62
CA THR A 127 -2.06 22.24 -1.16
C THR A 127 -1.29 21.29 -0.24
N HIS A 128 -1.85 20.90 0.91
CA HIS A 128 -1.19 19.98 1.85
C HIS A 128 -1.12 18.57 1.28
N ARG A 129 0.10 18.10 1.00
CA ARG A 129 0.36 16.84 0.26
C ARG A 129 0.45 15.59 1.15
N GLY A 130 0.32 15.77 2.46
CA GLY A 130 0.43 14.68 3.42
C GLY A 130 -0.55 14.83 4.57
N VAL A 131 -0.21 14.18 5.67
CA VAL A 131 -0.89 14.31 6.96
C VAL A 131 0.10 14.70 8.04
N ASP A 132 -0.39 15.42 9.04
CA ASP A 132 0.40 15.84 10.19
C ASP A 132 -0.02 15.06 11.43
N LEU A 133 0.94 14.39 12.07
CA LEU A 133 0.77 13.68 13.33
C LEU A 133 1.56 14.40 14.42
N MET A 134 0.85 15.09 15.32
CA MET A 134 1.52 15.76 16.43
C MET A 134 2.15 14.76 17.36
N SER A 135 3.34 15.07 17.84
CA SER A 135 4.03 14.27 18.85
C SER A 135 5.06 15.12 19.57
N PHE A 136 5.76 14.53 20.53
CA PHE A 136 6.86 15.19 21.22
C PHE A 136 8.13 15.11 20.39
N LYS A 137 9.05 16.08 20.59
CA LYS A 137 10.40 15.97 20.04
C LYS A 137 11.09 14.71 20.56
N GLY A 138 11.87 14.07 19.70
CA GLY A 138 12.57 12.84 20.05
C GLY A 138 11.74 11.57 19.94
N THR A 139 10.43 11.64 19.65
CA THR A 139 9.64 10.44 19.36
C THR A 139 10.21 9.73 18.12
N PRO A 140 10.42 8.40 18.15
CA PRO A 140 10.95 7.67 17.00
C PRO A 140 9.99 7.67 15.80
N ILE A 141 10.52 7.99 14.63
CA ILE A 141 9.83 7.86 13.33
C ILE A 141 10.24 6.54 12.71
N HIS A 142 9.26 5.76 12.26
CA HIS A 142 9.48 4.45 11.67
C HIS A 142 9.20 4.46 10.17
N ALA A 143 10.00 3.70 9.40
CA ALA A 143 9.69 3.41 8.00
C ALA A 143 8.35 2.67 7.93
N ALA A 144 7.43 3.23 7.14
CA ALA A 144 6.07 2.70 7.02
C ALA A 144 6.06 1.34 6.31
N ALA A 145 7.04 1.06 5.48
CA ALA A 145 7.21 -0.23 4.82
C ALA A 145 8.69 -0.48 4.50
N GLN A 146 9.01 -1.73 4.14
CA GLN A 146 10.33 -2.05 3.61
C GLN A 146 10.62 -1.27 2.32
N GLY A 147 11.86 -0.85 2.12
CA GLY A 147 12.21 -0.02 0.98
C GLY A 147 13.67 0.38 0.92
N THR A 148 13.98 1.30 0.02
CA THR A 148 15.30 1.91 -0.13
C THR A 148 15.19 3.40 0.13
N ILE A 149 16.03 3.93 1.02
CA ILE A 149 16.14 5.38 1.23
C ILE A 149 16.64 6.00 -0.07
N VAL A 150 15.88 6.94 -0.63
CA VAL A 150 16.26 7.66 -1.86
C VAL A 150 16.72 9.08 -1.59
N GLU A 151 16.27 9.69 -0.49
CA GLU A 151 16.69 11.02 -0.08
C GLU A 151 16.87 11.11 1.43
N VAL A 152 17.94 11.81 1.86
CA VAL A 152 18.16 12.29 3.21
C VAL A 152 18.66 13.72 3.07
N VAL A 153 17.76 14.69 3.22
CA VAL A 153 18.00 16.06 2.75
C VAL A 153 17.58 17.07 3.81
N CYS A 154 18.33 18.16 3.88
CA CYS A 154 17.92 19.41 4.53
C CYS A 154 17.50 20.40 3.42
N ASN A 155 16.24 20.82 3.38
CA ASN A 155 15.71 21.67 2.30
C ASN A 155 15.04 22.97 2.78
N ILE A 156 15.56 23.59 3.83
CA ILE A 156 15.04 24.88 4.31
C ILE A 156 15.34 26.00 3.32
N GLN A 157 14.35 26.89 3.12
CA GLN A 157 14.46 28.04 2.22
C GLN A 157 13.90 29.33 2.84
N PRO A 158 14.52 30.51 2.59
CA PRO A 158 15.76 30.71 1.81
C PRO A 158 17.02 30.45 2.65
N GLY A 159 17.75 29.35 2.37
CA GLY A 159 18.90 28.93 3.19
C GLY A 159 18.55 28.72 4.68
N GLY A 160 19.50 28.21 5.46
CA GLY A 160 19.34 28.02 6.90
C GLY A 160 19.80 26.65 7.40
N SER A 161 19.73 26.46 8.72
CA SER A 161 20.09 25.21 9.37
C SER A 161 18.84 24.36 9.60
N CYS A 162 18.92 23.05 9.32
CA CYS A 162 17.88 22.11 9.73
C CYS A 162 18.05 21.61 11.18
N ASP A 163 19.12 22.02 11.87
CA ASP A 163 19.39 21.68 13.28
C ASP A 163 18.83 22.74 14.24
N VAL A 164 17.78 23.46 13.81
CA VAL A 164 17.03 24.41 14.63
C VAL A 164 15.53 24.21 14.40
N ASP A 165 14.73 24.66 15.35
CA ASP A 165 13.28 24.75 15.14
C ASP A 165 12.99 25.78 14.06
N GLY A 166 12.09 25.40 13.16
CA GLY A 166 11.55 26.29 12.16
C GLY A 166 10.31 27.03 12.64
N THR A 167 9.66 27.68 11.68
CA THR A 167 8.50 28.52 11.89
C THR A 167 7.50 28.35 10.74
N PRO A 168 6.24 28.81 10.87
CA PRO A 168 5.30 28.85 9.75
C PRO A 168 5.81 29.62 8.51
N GLN A 169 6.73 30.57 8.71
CA GLN A 169 7.35 31.37 7.65
C GLN A 169 8.51 30.64 6.97
N SER A 170 9.12 29.68 7.66
CA SER A 170 10.13 28.80 7.07
C SER A 170 9.52 28.01 5.93
N ARG A 171 10.31 27.68 4.91
CA ARG A 171 9.88 26.82 3.79
C ARG A 171 10.64 25.49 3.83
N GLY A 172 10.10 24.51 3.13
CA GLY A 172 10.69 23.17 3.06
C GLY A 172 10.34 22.28 4.24
N CYS A 173 10.78 21.03 4.14
CA CYS A 173 10.55 19.95 5.07
C CYS A 173 11.54 19.91 6.24
N GLY A 174 12.56 20.77 6.26
CA GLY A 174 13.63 20.64 7.24
C GLY A 174 14.48 19.41 6.93
N TRP A 175 14.93 18.70 7.97
CA TRP A 175 15.49 17.37 7.80
C TRP A 175 14.37 16.38 7.44
N TYR A 176 14.53 15.69 6.33
CA TYR A 176 13.59 14.67 5.91
C TYR A 176 14.25 13.43 5.31
N VAL A 177 13.47 12.35 5.31
CA VAL A 177 13.80 11.09 4.64
C VAL A 177 12.73 10.81 3.60
N LYS A 178 13.12 10.31 2.42
CA LYS A 178 12.21 9.76 1.41
C LYS A 178 12.59 8.33 1.10
N ILE A 179 11.60 7.44 1.04
CA ILE A 179 11.80 6.00 0.87
C ILE A 179 11.04 5.54 -0.37
N ALA A 180 11.74 4.84 -1.27
CA ALA A 180 11.13 4.12 -2.36
C ALA A 180 10.75 2.70 -1.90
N HIS A 181 9.49 2.34 -2.10
CA HIS A 181 8.95 1.02 -1.79
C HIS A 181 8.67 0.23 -3.08
N PRO A 182 8.56 -1.10 -3.00
CA PRO A 182 8.03 -1.89 -4.11
C PRO A 182 6.61 -1.42 -4.48
N GLY A 183 6.17 -1.69 -5.72
CA GLY A 183 4.84 -1.29 -6.18
C GLY A 183 4.71 0.17 -6.63
N LYS A 184 5.83 0.87 -6.90
CA LYS A 184 5.85 2.29 -7.31
C LYS A 184 5.22 3.23 -6.28
N VAL A 185 5.47 2.96 -5.01
CA VAL A 185 5.07 3.80 -3.89
C VAL A 185 6.31 4.45 -3.30
N ALA A 186 6.20 5.72 -2.92
CA ALA A 186 7.21 6.40 -2.14
C ALA A 186 6.58 7.09 -0.93
N THR A 187 7.30 7.15 0.18
CA THR A 187 6.88 7.85 1.39
C THR A 187 7.91 8.90 1.79
N LEU A 188 7.45 10.00 2.37
CA LEU A 188 8.30 11.11 2.80
C LEU A 188 7.96 11.50 4.24
N TYR A 189 9.01 11.77 5.03
CA TYR A 189 8.96 11.98 6.47
C TYR A 189 9.72 13.26 6.83
N CYS A 190 9.02 14.34 7.15
CA CYS A 190 9.63 15.65 7.37
C CYS A 190 9.74 16.06 8.84
N HIS A 191 10.37 17.21 9.04
CA HIS A 191 10.50 17.94 10.30
C HIS A 191 11.31 17.18 11.36
N MET A 192 12.30 16.38 10.95
CA MET A 192 13.13 15.65 11.91
C MET A 192 14.00 16.60 12.75
N ILE A 193 14.32 16.19 13.98
CA ILE A 193 15.04 17.02 14.96
C ILE A 193 16.50 17.30 14.60
N ALA A 194 17.11 16.38 13.87
CA ALA A 194 18.50 16.42 13.44
C ALA A 194 18.64 15.58 12.16
N LYS A 195 19.85 15.58 11.60
CA LYS A 195 20.16 14.73 10.46
C LYS A 195 19.74 13.27 10.74
N PRO A 196 18.92 12.65 9.87
CA PRO A 196 18.45 11.29 10.07
C PRO A 196 19.62 10.30 10.13
N PRO A 197 19.61 9.28 11.02
CA PRO A 197 20.67 8.28 11.15
C PRO A 197 20.60 7.19 10.07
N VAL A 198 20.25 7.58 8.84
CA VAL A 198 20.17 6.73 7.65
C VAL A 198 20.80 7.45 6.46
N VAL A 199 21.11 6.71 5.40
CA VAL A 199 21.75 7.27 4.19
C VAL A 199 21.04 6.84 2.91
N ALA A 200 21.11 7.65 1.86
CA ALA A 200 20.59 7.27 0.55
C ALA A 200 21.24 5.96 0.06
N GLY A 201 20.44 5.09 -0.57
CA GLY A 201 20.81 3.74 -0.97
C GLY A 201 20.64 2.68 0.12
N GLN A 202 20.46 3.08 1.39
CA GLN A 202 20.24 2.13 2.49
C GLN A 202 18.89 1.41 2.33
N LYS A 203 18.88 0.09 2.51
CA LYS A 203 17.66 -0.69 2.64
C LYS A 203 17.13 -0.62 4.07
N VAL A 204 15.81 -0.48 4.21
CA VAL A 204 15.12 -0.47 5.51
C VAL A 204 13.99 -1.48 5.53
N LYS A 205 13.65 -1.96 6.72
CA LYS A 205 12.47 -2.81 6.97
C LYS A 205 11.28 -1.96 7.41
N ALA A 206 10.07 -2.50 7.27
CA ALA A 206 8.90 -1.92 7.92
C ALA A 206 9.14 -1.81 9.43
N GLY A 207 8.74 -0.70 10.04
CA GLY A 207 8.93 -0.47 11.47
C GLY A 207 10.36 -0.15 11.88
N GLN A 208 11.32 -0.05 10.95
CA GLN A 208 12.68 0.37 11.30
C GLN A 208 12.70 1.86 11.63
N VAL A 209 13.34 2.25 12.74
CA VAL A 209 13.56 3.67 13.08
C VAL A 209 14.45 4.32 12.02
N ILE A 210 13.97 5.43 11.45
CA ILE A 210 14.66 6.20 10.41
C ILE A 210 15.04 7.61 10.86
N GLY A 211 14.61 8.02 12.05
CA GLY A 211 14.87 9.34 12.62
C GLY A 211 13.93 9.63 13.77
N TYR A 212 13.89 10.90 14.17
CA TYR A 212 13.15 11.33 15.36
C TYR A 212 12.42 12.64 15.08
N ILE A 213 11.22 12.76 15.64
CA ILE A 213 10.37 13.95 15.52
C ILE A 213 11.12 15.19 16.02
N GLY A 214 11.06 16.25 15.24
CA GLY A 214 11.53 17.58 15.58
C GLY A 214 10.54 18.63 15.13
N SER A 215 11.05 19.82 14.80
CA SER A 215 10.26 20.92 14.24
C SER A 215 11.03 21.72 13.20
N SER A 216 12.00 21.09 12.51
CA SER A 216 12.81 21.78 11.49
C SER A 216 11.99 22.13 10.25
N GLY A 217 12.31 23.22 9.55
CA GLY A 217 11.60 23.65 8.34
C GLY A 217 10.23 24.27 8.60
N ARG A 218 9.27 24.11 7.69
CA ARG A 218 7.95 24.74 7.80
C ARG A 218 7.08 24.06 8.88
N SER A 219 7.33 24.39 10.13
CA SER A 219 6.67 23.78 11.29
C SER A 219 6.47 24.81 12.40
N SER A 220 5.31 24.77 13.07
CA SER A 220 5.02 25.61 14.26
C SER A 220 5.20 24.88 15.59
N PHE A 221 5.16 23.55 15.58
CA PHE A 221 5.25 22.69 16.75
C PHE A 221 5.74 21.31 16.30
N PRO A 222 6.27 20.49 17.22
CA PRO A 222 6.77 19.17 16.85
C PRO A 222 5.68 18.25 16.27
N HIS A 223 5.92 17.72 15.07
CA HIS A 223 5.01 16.79 14.39
C HIS A 223 5.75 16.02 13.30
N LEU A 224 5.16 14.90 12.87
CA LEU A 224 5.52 14.24 11.61
C LEU A 224 4.61 14.78 10.52
N HIS A 225 5.21 15.36 9.48
CA HIS A 225 4.53 15.50 8.19
C HIS A 225 4.86 14.27 7.33
N TYR A 226 3.83 13.50 6.99
CA TYR A 226 3.93 12.22 6.29
C TYR A 226 3.20 12.29 4.94
N GLU A 227 3.93 12.06 3.85
CA GLU A 227 3.37 11.99 2.50
C GLU A 227 3.45 10.56 1.93
N VAL A 228 2.49 10.24 1.05
CA VAL A 228 2.51 9.04 0.20
C VAL A 228 2.37 9.47 -1.25
N HIS A 229 3.26 8.98 -2.10
CA HIS A 229 3.26 9.22 -3.55
C HIS A 229 3.15 7.89 -4.29
N VAL A 230 2.30 7.84 -5.31
CA VAL A 230 2.10 6.61 -6.10
C VAL A 230 2.32 6.87 -7.59
N ASN A 231 2.90 5.91 -8.29
CA ASN A 231 3.10 5.94 -9.75
C ASN A 231 3.92 7.14 -10.26
N ALA A 232 4.74 7.75 -9.40
CA ALA A 232 5.71 8.79 -9.76
C ALA A 232 7.14 8.30 -9.47
N PRO A 233 8.17 8.90 -10.10
CA PRO A 233 9.56 8.67 -9.70
C PRO A 233 9.73 8.91 -8.19
N PRO A 234 10.46 8.06 -7.45
CA PRO A 234 10.52 8.17 -5.98
C PRO A 234 11.09 9.48 -5.44
N THR A 235 11.91 10.20 -6.22
CA THR A 235 12.44 11.52 -5.87
C THR A 235 11.52 12.68 -6.26
N SER A 236 10.40 12.41 -6.94
CA SER A 236 9.42 13.43 -7.33
C SER A 236 8.42 13.71 -6.21
N ASP A 237 8.02 14.97 -6.05
CA ASP A 237 6.95 15.35 -5.11
C ASP A 237 5.55 15.32 -5.77
N ALA A 238 5.46 14.81 -7.00
CA ALA A 238 4.21 14.65 -7.73
C ALA A 238 3.39 13.45 -7.21
N ALA A 239 2.14 13.35 -7.66
CA ALA A 239 1.25 12.21 -7.41
C ALA A 239 1.05 11.85 -5.92
N ALA A 240 1.07 12.86 -5.05
CA ALA A 240 0.67 12.70 -3.66
C ALA A 240 -0.81 12.28 -3.56
N VAL A 241 -1.07 11.26 -2.74
CA VAL A 241 -2.40 10.71 -2.43
C VAL A 241 -2.71 10.85 -0.95
N ASP A 242 -3.97 10.74 -0.54
CA ASP A 242 -4.36 10.78 0.88
C ASP A 242 -3.70 9.61 1.64
N PRO A 243 -2.76 9.88 2.58
CA PRO A 243 -2.11 8.85 3.36
C PRO A 243 -3.08 8.02 4.19
N ILE A 244 -4.17 8.60 4.72
CA ILE A 244 -5.13 7.86 5.56
C ILE A 244 -5.83 6.80 4.71
N GLN A 245 -6.29 7.19 3.52
CA GLN A 245 -6.95 6.27 2.60
C GLN A 245 -5.98 5.18 2.14
N PHE A 246 -4.79 5.57 1.67
CA PHE A 246 -3.78 4.62 1.21
C PHE A 246 -3.40 3.62 2.31
N MET A 247 -3.01 4.13 3.48
CA MET A 247 -2.55 3.30 4.60
C MET A 247 -3.66 2.36 5.11
N GLY A 248 -4.93 2.77 5.05
CA GLY A 248 -6.07 1.89 5.30
C GLY A 248 -6.17 0.72 4.32
N THR A 249 -5.90 0.95 3.02
CA THR A 249 -5.95 -0.13 2.00
C THR A 249 -4.83 -1.16 2.14
N VAL A 250 -3.72 -0.80 2.77
CA VAL A 250 -2.56 -1.68 2.98
C VAL A 250 -2.48 -2.26 4.39
N GLY A 251 -3.57 -2.16 5.16
CA GLY A 251 -3.68 -2.79 6.49
C GLY A 251 -2.95 -2.05 7.62
N ALA A 252 -2.57 -0.78 7.42
CA ALA A 252 -1.85 0.04 8.40
C ALA A 252 -2.62 1.32 8.75
N PRO A 253 -3.86 1.23 9.26
CA PRO A 253 -4.76 2.38 9.39
C PRO A 253 -4.18 3.51 10.24
N MET A 254 -4.42 4.74 9.80
CA MET A 254 -4.01 5.98 10.49
C MET A 254 -5.24 6.68 11.09
N PRO A 255 -5.56 6.45 12.39
CA PRO A 255 -6.75 7.05 13.00
C PRO A 255 -6.63 8.57 13.08
N ARG A 256 -7.75 9.26 12.87
CA ARG A 256 -7.89 10.71 13.10
C ARG A 256 -8.15 10.99 14.58
N ALA A 257 -7.65 12.13 15.07
CA ALA A 257 -7.90 12.62 16.42
C ALA A 257 -9.36 13.01 16.63
#